data_AF-A3YET4-F1
#
_entry.id   AF-A3YET4-F1
#
_cell.length_a   1.000
_cell.length_b   1.000
_cell.length_c   1.000
_cell.angle_alpha   90.00
_cell.angle_beta   90.00
_cell.angle_gamma   90.00
#
_symmetry.space_group_name_H-M   'P 1'
#
loop_
_entity.id
_entity.type
_entity.pdbx_description
1 polymer ?
#
loop_
_entity_poly.entity_id
_entity_poly.type
_entity_poly.pdbx_seq_one_letter_code
_entity_poly.pdbx_strand_id
1 'polypeptide(L)'
;MKDLSDYQFIKRVRVKLKYLGILAFLVSGAAFSASYSEVSIVKGVSIGENFVRVKLQNMKSLENCPHQSWYVLDTTADSSKLLYSGILSANAAKTKLSLQITDSHSVGSKTYPKITHVYLCDTAFCS
;
A
#
# COMPACT_ATOMS: atom_id res chain seq x y z
N MET A 1 49.65 -44.09 -6.08
CA MET A 1 49.67 -43.18 -4.93
C MET A 1 48.70 -42.04 -5.25
N LYS A 2 47.49 -42.04 -4.66
CA LYS A 2 46.52 -40.94 -4.83
C LYS A 2 46.89 -39.84 -3.83
N ASP A 3 47.13 -38.66 -4.37
CA ASP A 3 47.74 -37.52 -3.71
C ASP A 3 46.80 -36.93 -2.64
N LEU A 4 47.33 -36.74 -1.42
CA LEU A 4 46.61 -36.21 -0.25
C LEU A 4 46.17 -34.75 -0.42
N SER A 5 46.66 -34.08 -1.48
CA SER A 5 46.28 -32.74 -1.91
C SER A 5 44.79 -32.59 -2.26
N ASP A 6 44.19 -33.57 -2.94
CA ASP A 6 42.81 -33.47 -3.44
C ASP A 6 41.74 -33.49 -2.33
N TYR A 7 42.05 -34.13 -1.20
CA TYR A 7 41.11 -34.25 -0.08
C TYR A 7 40.88 -32.92 0.67
N GLN A 8 41.90 -32.05 0.71
CA GLN A 8 41.83 -30.75 1.38
C GLN A 8 41.01 -29.73 0.56
N PHE A 9 41.05 -29.83 -0.76
CA PHE A 9 40.32 -28.93 -1.66
C PHE A 9 38.80 -29.14 -1.57
N ILE A 10 38.36 -30.41 -1.60
CA ILE A 10 36.93 -30.77 -1.55
C ILE A 10 36.29 -30.37 -0.21
N LYS A 11 37.04 -30.44 0.90
CA LYS A 11 36.55 -30.05 2.23
C LYS A 11 36.31 -28.54 2.35
N ARG A 12 37.17 -27.71 1.74
CA ARG A 12 37.02 -26.24 1.73
C ARG A 12 35.81 -25.77 0.91
N VAL A 13 35.50 -26.44 -0.20
CA VAL A 13 34.35 -26.11 -1.06
C VAL A 13 33.02 -26.37 -0.34
N ARG A 14 32.91 -27.48 0.40
CA ARG A 14 31.67 -27.83 1.14
C ARG A 14 31.35 -26.90 2.30
N VAL A 15 32.35 -26.28 2.93
CA VAL A 15 32.14 -25.33 4.04
C VAL A 15 31.57 -24.01 3.51
N LYS A 16 32.05 -23.51 2.37
CA LYS A 16 31.54 -22.27 1.75
C LYS A 16 30.10 -22.40 1.24
N LEU A 17 29.68 -23.60 0.81
CA LEU A 17 28.33 -23.84 0.30
C LEU A 17 27.25 -23.85 1.40
N LYS A 18 27.61 -24.12 2.67
CA LYS A 18 26.67 -24.11 3.80
C LYS A 18 26.20 -22.71 4.22
N TYR A 19 27.05 -21.69 4.01
CA TYR A 19 26.73 -20.31 4.40
C TYR A 19 25.95 -19.54 3.32
N LEU A 20 25.98 -20.02 2.07
CA LEU A 20 25.23 -19.42 0.95
C LEU A 20 23.72 -19.59 1.09
N GLY A 21 23.24 -20.68 1.69
CA GLY A 21 21.80 -20.91 1.92
C GLY A 21 21.17 -19.93 2.92
N ILE A 22 21.93 -19.50 3.93
CA ILE A 22 21.45 -18.57 4.97
C ILE A 22 21.33 -17.15 4.42
N LEU A 23 22.24 -16.77 3.50
CA LEU A 23 22.20 -15.46 2.86
C LEU A 23 21.00 -15.30 1.92
N ALA A 24 20.56 -16.38 1.25
CA ALA A 24 19.38 -16.36 0.38
C ALA A 24 18.06 -16.15 1.14
N PHE A 25 17.99 -16.56 2.42
CA PHE A 25 16.79 -16.36 3.25
C PHE A 25 16.64 -14.92 3.78
N LEU A 26 17.73 -14.14 3.81
CA LEU A 26 17.71 -12.75 4.30
C LEU A 26 17.27 -11.73 3.23
N VAL A 27 17.18 -12.14 1.95
CA VAL A 27 16.74 -11.28 0.85
C VAL A 27 15.24 -11.44 0.55
N SER A 28 14.48 -12.15 1.39
CA SER A 28 13.02 -12.13 1.32
C SER A 28 12.52 -10.71 1.60
N GLY A 29 12.22 -10.00 0.51
CA GLY A 29 11.97 -8.57 0.47
C GLY A 29 10.85 -8.09 1.39
N ALA A 30 10.91 -6.80 1.74
CA ALA A 30 9.86 -6.11 2.44
C ALA A 30 8.55 -6.21 1.64
N ALA A 31 7.63 -7.04 2.11
CA ALA A 31 6.27 -7.08 1.58
C ALA A 31 5.56 -5.80 2.05
N PHE A 32 5.37 -4.84 1.15
CA PHE A 32 4.51 -3.70 1.40
C PHE A 32 3.06 -4.19 1.44
N SER A 33 2.52 -4.35 2.64
CA SER A 33 1.12 -4.76 2.82
C SER A 33 0.21 -3.60 2.41
N ALA A 34 -0.67 -3.85 1.44
CA ALA A 34 -1.74 -2.90 1.13
C ALA A 34 -2.71 -2.82 2.31
N SER A 35 -2.98 -1.60 2.79
CA SER A 35 -3.99 -1.36 3.82
C SER A 35 -5.33 -1.04 3.14
N TYR A 36 -6.43 -1.39 3.79
CA TYR A 36 -7.77 -1.10 3.30
C TYR A 36 -8.55 -0.32 4.36
N SER A 37 -9.38 0.63 3.93
CA SER A 37 -10.38 1.24 4.80
C SER A 37 -11.50 0.24 5.11
N GLU A 38 -12.19 0.45 6.21
CA GLU A 38 -13.49 -0.19 6.41
C GLU A 38 -14.46 0.21 5.30
N VAL A 39 -15.45 -0.65 5.06
CA VAL A 39 -16.58 -0.35 4.20
C VAL A 39 -17.39 0.77 4.83
N SER A 40 -17.46 1.91 4.16
CA SER A 40 -18.05 3.13 4.73
C SER A 40 -18.66 4.02 3.66
N ILE A 41 -19.38 5.06 4.07
CA ILE A 41 -19.89 6.09 3.17
C ILE A 41 -19.01 7.33 3.20
N VAL A 42 -18.96 8.06 2.08
CA VAL A 42 -18.30 9.36 2.02
C VAL A 42 -19.12 10.38 2.82
N LYS A 43 -18.47 11.11 3.72
CA LYS A 43 -19.06 12.20 4.52
C LYS A 43 -18.62 13.57 4.04
N GLY A 44 -17.47 13.66 3.38
CA GLY A 44 -16.94 14.93 2.91
C GLY A 44 -15.87 14.76 1.85
N VAL A 45 -15.82 15.74 0.96
CA VAL A 45 -14.83 15.85 -0.11
C VAL A 45 -14.31 17.29 -0.12
N SER A 46 -13.00 17.47 -0.22
CA SER A 46 -12.36 18.77 -0.42
C SER A 46 -11.37 18.67 -1.58
N ILE A 47 -11.39 19.65 -2.47
CA ILE A 47 -10.57 19.65 -3.69
C ILE A 47 -9.47 20.70 -3.51
N GLY A 48 -8.23 20.32 -3.81
CA GLY A 48 -7.11 21.22 -4.01
C GLY A 48 -6.60 21.13 -5.44
N GLU A 49 -5.55 21.89 -5.76
CA GLU A 49 -5.02 21.98 -7.13
C GLU A 49 -4.60 20.61 -7.71
N ASN A 50 -3.89 19.80 -6.91
CA ASN A 50 -3.32 18.51 -7.34
C ASN A 50 -3.72 17.34 -6.45
N PHE A 51 -4.74 17.53 -5.61
CA PHE A 51 -5.19 16.48 -4.69
C PHE A 51 -6.66 16.63 -4.36
N VAL A 52 -7.27 15.52 -3.96
CA VAL A 52 -8.60 15.47 -3.36
C VAL A 52 -8.50 14.84 -1.99
N ARG A 53 -9.10 15.49 -0.98
CA ARG A 53 -9.28 14.93 0.35
C ARG A 53 -10.65 14.29 0.47
N VAL A 54 -10.69 13.08 1.01
CA VAL A 54 -11.92 12.29 1.20
C VAL A 54 -12.04 11.90 2.65
N LYS A 55 -13.19 12.20 3.25
CA LYS A 55 -13.53 11.81 4.61
C LYS A 55 -14.61 10.75 4.56
N LEU A 56 -14.32 9.57 5.09
CA LEU A 56 -15.30 8.52 5.29
C LEU A 56 -16.00 8.69 6.65
N GLN A 57 -17.15 8.04 6.80
CA GLN A 57 -17.83 7.98 8.10
C GLN A 57 -16.97 7.26 9.14
N ASN A 58 -16.38 6.15 8.75
CA ASN A 58 -15.45 5.38 9.58
C ASN A 58 -14.05 5.58 9.03
N MET A 59 -13.20 6.27 9.79
CA MET A 59 -11.80 6.47 9.45
C MET A 59 -10.95 5.41 10.15
N LYS A 60 -10.09 4.74 9.38
CA LYS A 60 -9.08 3.83 9.89
C LYS A 60 -7.78 4.57 10.17
N SER A 61 -7.19 4.28 11.34
CA SER A 61 -5.86 4.74 11.70
C SER A 61 -4.77 3.97 10.94
N LEU A 62 -3.78 4.69 10.42
CA LEU A 62 -2.56 4.11 9.84
C LEU A 62 -1.36 4.62 10.61
N GLU A 63 -0.57 3.71 11.18
CA GLU A 63 0.56 4.01 12.06
C GLU A 63 1.56 5.01 11.44
N ASN A 64 1.72 4.97 10.11
CA ASN A 64 2.69 5.80 9.38
C ASN A 64 2.16 7.18 8.95
N CYS A 65 0.92 7.54 9.31
CA CYS A 65 0.30 8.81 8.93
C CYS A 65 -0.08 9.63 10.18
N PRO A 66 0.53 10.80 10.44
CA PRO A 66 0.19 11.61 11.61
C PRO A 66 -1.19 12.27 11.51
N HIS A 67 -1.68 12.55 10.29
CA HIS A 67 -3.02 13.10 10.10
C HIS A 67 -3.95 12.08 9.45
N GLN A 68 -4.97 11.66 10.19
CA GLN A 68 -5.85 10.55 9.78
C GLN A 68 -7.32 10.96 9.67
N SER A 69 -7.61 12.27 9.77
CA SER A 69 -8.98 12.79 9.64
C SER A 69 -9.49 12.85 8.19
N TRP A 70 -8.58 12.64 7.23
CA TRP A 70 -8.85 12.62 5.80
C TRP A 70 -7.92 11.61 5.12
N TYR A 71 -8.41 11.01 4.04
CA TYR A 71 -7.60 10.34 3.04
C TYR A 71 -7.28 11.30 1.90
N VAL A 72 -6.16 11.09 1.22
CA VAL A 72 -5.76 11.92 0.07
C VAL A 72 -5.66 11.07 -1.19
N LEU A 73 -6.35 11.49 -2.24
CA LEU A 73 -6.13 11.05 -3.61
C LEU A 73 -5.28 12.08 -4.33
N ASP A 74 -4.11 11.66 -4.81
CA ASP A 74 -3.25 12.46 -5.66
C ASP A 74 -3.83 12.49 -7.09
N THR A 75 -4.19 13.68 -7.57
CA THR A 75 -4.86 13.87 -8.87
C THR A 75 -3.93 14.40 -9.96
N THR A 76 -2.61 14.36 -9.73
CA THR A 76 -1.61 14.73 -10.76
C THR A 76 -1.70 13.83 -12.00
N ALA A 77 -2.03 12.55 -11.81
CA ALA A 77 -2.24 11.60 -12.91
C ALA A 77 -3.71 11.58 -13.37
N ASP A 78 -3.94 11.51 -14.68
CA ASP A 78 -5.28 11.44 -15.27
C ASP A 78 -6.07 10.20 -14.81
N SER A 79 -5.39 9.07 -14.59
CA SER A 79 -6.01 7.84 -14.06
C SER A 79 -6.66 8.06 -12.69
N SER A 80 -6.10 8.94 -11.86
CA SER A 80 -6.66 9.28 -10.55
C SER A 80 -7.95 10.10 -10.66
N LYS A 81 -8.18 10.81 -11.77
CA LYS A 81 -9.42 11.56 -12.00
C LYS A 81 -10.61 10.62 -12.19
N LEU A 82 -10.38 9.41 -12.73
CA LEU A 82 -11.41 8.36 -12.80
C LEU A 82 -11.77 7.84 -11.40
N LEU A 83 -10.77 7.60 -10.55
CA LEU A 83 -11.00 7.23 -9.15
C LEU A 83 -11.81 8.31 -8.42
N TYR A 84 -11.46 9.59 -8.64
CA TYR A 84 -12.21 10.70 -8.06
C TYR A 84 -13.67 10.72 -8.53
N SER A 85 -13.92 10.49 -9.82
CA SER A 85 -15.28 10.40 -10.37
C SER A 85 -16.09 9.29 -9.70
N GLY A 86 -15.48 8.13 -9.45
CA GLY A 86 -16.09 7.03 -8.70
C GLY A 86 -16.41 7.39 -7.25
N ILE A 87 -15.55 8.16 -6.58
CA ILE A 87 -15.81 8.66 -5.23
C ILE A 87 -16.97 9.67 -5.22
N LEU A 88 -17.03 10.56 -6.21
CA LEU A 88 -18.13 11.52 -6.35
C LEU A 88 -19.46 10.83 -6.61
N SER A 89 -19.49 9.83 -7.50
CA SER A 89 -20.72 9.08 -7.78
C SER A 89 -21.18 8.31 -6.54
N ALA A 90 -20.27 7.68 -5.81
CA ALA A 90 -20.59 7.00 -4.55
C ALA A 90 -21.12 7.97 -3.49
N ASN A 91 -20.52 9.15 -3.35
CA ASN A 91 -20.97 10.18 -2.42
C ASN A 91 -22.38 10.68 -2.78
N ALA A 92 -22.65 10.94 -4.07
CA ALA A 92 -23.96 11.37 -4.55
C ALA A 92 -25.04 10.31 -4.34
N ALA A 93 -24.73 9.04 -4.61
CA ALA A 93 -25.63 7.91 -4.42
C ALA A 93 -25.76 7.45 -2.96
N LYS A 94 -24.90 7.97 -2.05
CA LYS A 94 -24.74 7.48 -0.67
C LYS A 94 -24.39 5.98 -0.61
N THR A 95 -23.74 5.47 -1.65
CA THR A 95 -23.29 4.08 -1.74
C THR A 95 -22.07 3.88 -0.83
N LYS A 96 -21.97 2.68 -0.26
CA LYS A 96 -20.79 2.28 0.53
C LYS A 96 -19.59 2.04 -0.40
N LEU A 97 -18.40 2.33 0.08
CA LEU A 97 -17.15 2.05 -0.60
C LEU A 97 -16.07 1.58 0.38
N SER A 98 -15.03 0.95 -0.13
CA SER A 98 -13.76 0.73 0.56
C SER A 98 -12.62 1.34 -0.27
N LEU A 99 -11.59 1.83 0.40
CA LEU A 99 -10.43 2.44 -0.22
C LEU A 99 -9.21 1.55 0.01
N GLN A 100 -8.44 1.30 -1.04
CA GLN A 100 -7.07 0.82 -0.89
C GLN A 100 -6.18 1.99 -0.53
N ILE A 101 -5.38 1.79 0.51
CA ILE A 101 -4.49 2.76 1.12
C ILE A 101 -3.09 2.13 1.13
N THR A 102 -2.10 2.91 0.73
CA THR A 102 -0.70 2.48 0.80
C THR A 102 0.01 3.32 1.85
N ASP A 103 0.89 4.20 1.39
CA ASP A 103 1.68 5.09 2.22
C ASP A 103 0.98 6.41 2.48
N SER A 104 1.70 7.31 3.13
CA SER A 104 1.27 8.67 3.36
C SER A 104 1.59 9.57 2.16
N HIS A 105 0.73 10.55 1.91
CA HIS A 105 0.94 11.63 0.95
C HIS A 105 0.96 12.97 1.70
N SER A 106 1.97 13.77 1.42
CA SER A 106 2.13 15.10 2.02
C SER A 106 1.40 16.15 1.21
N VAL A 107 0.52 16.89 1.88
CA VAL A 107 -0.22 18.03 1.35
C VAL A 107 0.12 19.25 2.20
N GLY A 108 0.99 20.12 1.67
CA GLY A 108 1.57 21.22 2.44
C GLY A 108 2.39 20.69 3.62
N SER A 109 2.10 21.16 4.84
CA SER A 109 2.75 20.72 6.07
C SER A 109 2.12 19.49 6.74
N LYS A 110 1.11 18.88 6.10
CA LYS A 110 0.35 17.76 6.68
C LYS A 110 0.47 16.50 5.83
N THR A 111 0.62 15.37 6.50
CA THR A 111 0.80 14.05 5.90
C THR A 111 -0.39 13.14 6.20
N TYR A 112 -1.07 12.68 5.14
CA TYR A 112 -2.32 11.92 5.20
C TYR A 112 -2.21 10.56 4.51
N PRO A 113 -3.02 9.54 4.84
CA PRO A 113 -2.98 8.28 4.10
C PRO A 113 -3.44 8.44 2.65
N LYS A 114 -2.69 7.84 1.72
CA LYS A 114 -2.88 7.95 0.27
C LYS A 114 -3.81 6.88 -0.27
N ILE A 115 -4.82 7.31 -1.02
CA ILE A 115 -5.73 6.45 -1.79
C ILE A 115 -5.02 5.99 -3.06
N THR A 116 -5.01 4.67 -3.30
CA THR A 116 -4.51 4.07 -4.55
C THR A 116 -5.59 3.35 -5.35
N HIS A 117 -6.69 2.96 -4.70
CA HIS A 117 -7.82 2.32 -5.37
C HIS A 117 -9.13 2.60 -4.64
N VAL A 118 -10.24 2.50 -5.37
CA VAL A 118 -11.60 2.73 -4.86
C VAL A 118 -12.45 1.53 -5.25
N TYR A 119 -13.04 0.86 -4.26
CA TYR A 119 -13.95 -0.27 -4.44
C TYR A 119 -15.36 0.19 -4.10
N LEU A 120 -16.27 0.14 -5.08
CA LEU A 120 -17.69 0.46 -4.88
C LEU A 120 -18.43 -0.79 -4.41
N CYS A 121 -19.11 -0.71 -3.27
CA CYS A 121 -19.70 -1.89 -2.64
C CYS A 121 -21.00 -2.38 -3.27
N ASP A 122 -21.59 -1.62 -4.19
CA ASP A 122 -22.66 -2.13 -5.07
C ASP A 122 -22.11 -3.10 -6.13
N THR A 123 -20.78 -3.25 -6.21
CA THR A 123 -20.08 -4.26 -6.99
C THR A 123 -19.45 -5.28 -6.04
N ALA A 124 -19.16 -6.51 -6.51
CA ALA A 124 -18.85 -7.71 -5.70
C ALA A 124 -17.65 -7.66 -4.72
N PHE A 125 -17.11 -6.48 -4.40
CA PHE A 125 -15.86 -6.26 -3.69
C PHE A 125 -16.02 -5.92 -2.19
N CYS A 126 -17.25 -5.84 -1.67
CA CYS A 126 -17.51 -5.58 -0.25
C CYS A 126 -18.34 -6.72 0.37
N SER A 127 -17.69 -7.88 0.52
CA SER A 127 -18.22 -9.05 1.25
C SER A 127 -17.58 -9.16 2.63
#